data_AF-A0A966I2X9-F1
#
_entry.id   AF-A0A966I2X9-F1
#
_cell.length_a   1.000
_cell.length_b   1.000
_cell.length_c   1.000
_cell.angle_alpha   90.00
_cell.angle_beta   90.00
_cell.angle_gamma   90.00
#
_symmetry.space_group_name_H-M   'P 1'
#
loop_
_entity.id
_entity.type
_entity.pdbx_description
1 polymer ?
#
loop_
_entity_poly.entity_id
_entity_poly.type
_entity_poly.pdbx_seq_one_letter_code
_entity_poly.pdbx_strand_id
1 'polypeptide(L)' 'MMLKRVSYLLALSGIALGALVTVRYGAIVIALAMALFIAPDFKGMRMIERVVPVALIVSLITIALALPRR' A
#
# COMPACT_ATOMS: atom_id res chain seq x y z
N MET A 1 -15.18 -8.77 -5.21
CA MET A 1 -15.07 -9.25 -3.81
C MET A 1 -13.77 -10.01 -3.53
N MET A 2 -13.37 -10.95 -4.39
CA MET A 2 -12.15 -11.77 -4.17
C MET A 2 -10.86 -10.95 -4.15
N LEU A 3 -10.72 -9.98 -5.07
CA LEU A 3 -9.55 -9.09 -5.13
C LEU A 3 -9.37 -8.26 -3.85
N LYS A 4 -10.46 -7.75 -3.26
CA LYS A 4 -10.42 -6.98 -2.01
C LYS A 4 -9.94 -7.81 -0.82
N ARG A 5 -10.34 -9.09 -0.73
CA ARG A 5 -9.83 -10.01 0.32
C ARG A 5 -8.34 -10.26 0.17
N VAL A 6 -7.86 -10.46 -1.06
CA VAL A 6 -6.43 -10.62 -1.33
C VAL A 6 -5.66 -9.38 -0.89
N SER A 7 -6.16 -8.18 -1.22
CA SER A 7 -5.55 -6.93 -0.77
C SER A 7 -5.45 -6.79 0.76
N TYR A 8 -6.47 -7.21 1.51
CA TYR A 8 -6.41 -7.19 2.98
C TYR A 8 -5.35 -8.15 3.54
N LEU A 9 -5.26 -9.36 2.99
CA LEU A 9 -4.22 -10.33 3.39
C LEU A 9 -2.81 -9.81 3.05
N LEU A 10 -2.68 -9.15 1.90
CA LEU A 10 -1.42 -8.56 1.43
C LEU A 10 -1.03 -7.32 2.26
N ALA A 11 -2.00 -6.53 2.71
CA ALA A 11 -1.76 -5.44 3.65
C ALA A 11 -1.34 -5.97 5.04
N LEU A 12 -1.99 -7.03 5.53
CA LEU A 12 -1.65 -7.66 6.80
C LEU A 12 -0.22 -8.23 6.77
N SER A 13 0.16 -8.90 5.68
CA SER A 13 1.52 -9.41 5.50
C SER A 13 2.54 -8.28 5.39
N GLY A 14 2.20 -7.17 4.73
CA GLY A 14 3.01 -5.97 4.68
C GLY A 14 3.26 -5.35 6.06
N ILE A 15 2.22 -5.29 6.91
CA ILE A 15 2.35 -4.84 8.30
C ILE A 15 3.27 -5.78 9.09
N ALA A 16 3.06 -7.09 8.98
CA ALA A 16 3.90 -8.09 9.65
C ALA A 16 5.36 -8.01 9.20
N LEU A 17 5.64 -7.87 7.89
CA LEU A 17 6.98 -7.70 7.35
C LEU A 17 7.64 -6.39 7.81
N GLY A 18 6.86 -5.32 7.90
CA GLY A 18 7.31 -4.03 8.41
C GLY A 18 7.71 -4.10 9.89
N ALA A 19 6.94 -4.84 10.69
CA ALA A 19 7.17 -5.00 12.12
C ALA A 19 8.30 -5.98 12.44
N LEU A 20 8.44 -7.08 11.67
CA LEU A 20 9.33 -8.19 12.01
C LEU A 20 10.67 -8.19 11.27
N VAL A 21 10.72 -7.65 10.04
CA VAL A 21 11.88 -7.81 9.16
C VAL A 21 12.50 -6.45 8.85
N THR A 22 11.80 -5.64 8.04
CA THR A 22 12.26 -4.29 7.73
C THR A 22 11.05 -3.43 7.37
N VAL A 23 11.03 -2.21 7.92
CA VAL A 23 10.01 -1.19 7.63
C VAL A 23 9.95 -0.87 6.14
N ARG A 24 11.08 -0.96 5.42
CA ARG A 24 11.16 -0.73 3.98
C ARG A 24 10.35 -1.75 3.17
N TYR A 25 10.57 -3.05 3.37
CA TYR A 25 9.82 -4.07 2.63
C TYR A 25 8.35 -4.05 3.05
N GLY A 26 8.05 -3.80 4.33
CA GLY A 26 6.67 -3.61 4.78
C GLY A 26 5.95 -2.47 4.06
N ALA A 27 6.57 -1.28 3.99
CA ALA A 27 5.98 -0.13 3.32
C ALA A 27 5.71 -0.37 1.83
N ILE A 28 6.62 -1.05 1.11
CA ILE A 28 6.42 -1.41 -0.30
C ILE A 28 5.23 -2.37 -0.46
N VAL A 29 5.15 -3.40 0.38
CA VAL A 29 4.07 -4.40 0.32
C VAL A 29 2.72 -3.76 0.63
N ILE A 30 2.64 -2.87 1.62
CA ILE A 30 1.41 -2.13 1.95
C ILE A 30 1.00 -1.20 0.80
N ALA A 31 1.95 -0.49 0.19
CA ALA A 31 1.67 0.37 -0.96
C ALA A 31 1.10 -0.43 -2.14
N LEU A 32 1.65 -1.62 -2.40
CA LEU A 32 1.18 -2.52 -3.46
C LEU A 32 -0.22 -3.08 -3.16
N ALA A 33 -0.45 -3.51 -1.91
CA ALA A 33 -1.75 -4.00 -1.45
C ALA A 33 -2.84 -2.93 -1.61
N MET A 34 -2.50 -1.68 -1.28
CA MET A 34 -3.38 -0.53 -1.38
C MET A 34 -3.70 -0.17 -2.83
N ALA A 35 -2.69 -0.21 -3.72
CA ALA A 35 -2.90 -0.04 -5.15
C ALA A 35 -3.85 -1.11 -5.71
N LEU A 36 -3.66 -2.38 -5.33
CA LEU A 36 -4.51 -3.50 -5.74
C LEU A 36 -5.94 -3.40 -5.21
N PHE A 37 -6.12 -2.87 -3.99
CA PHE A 37 -7.44 -2.68 -3.38
C PHE A 37 -8.27 -1.67 -4.17
N ILE A 38 -7.61 -0.63 -4.66
CA ILE A 38 -8.22 0.55 -5.27
C ILE A 38 -8.37 0.41 -6.78
N ALA A 39 -7.46 -0.31 -7.44
CA ALA A 39 -7.47 -0.58 -8.88
C ALA A 39 -8.87 -0.89 -9.48
N PRO A 40 -9.71 -1.78 -8.90
CA PRO A 40 -11.03 -2.09 -9.46
C PRO A 40 -12.02 -0.92 -9.40
N ASP A 41 -11.96 -0.07 -8.37
CA ASP A 41 -12.89 1.03 -8.15
C ASP A 41 -12.34 2.37 -8.71
N PHE A 42 -11.06 2.41 -9.10
CA PHE A 42 -10.34 3.62 -9.43
C PHE A 42 -10.97 4.41 -10.59
N LYS A 43 -11.57 3.73 -11.58
CA LYS A 43 -12.18 4.40 -12.74
C LYS A 43 -13.48 5.14 -12.38
N GLY A 44 -14.18 4.70 -11.33
CA GLY A 44 -15.47 5.27 -10.90
C GLY A 44 -15.38 6.31 -9.78
N MET A 45 -14.25 6.41 -9.09
CA MET A 45 -14.08 7.32 -7.95
C MET A 45 -14.02 8.80 -8.37
N ARG A 46 -14.51 9.69 -7.51
CA ARG A 46 -14.35 11.14 -7.70
C ARG A 46 -12.89 11.56 -7.51
N MET A 47 -12.48 12.68 -8.12
CA MET A 47 -11.08 13.12 -8.07
C MET A 47 -10.55 13.28 -6.63
N ILE A 48 -11.34 13.89 -5.75
CA ILE A 48 -11.03 14.05 -4.32
C ILE A 48 -10.82 12.70 -3.62
N GLU A 49 -11.63 11.68 -3.96
CA GLU A 49 -11.52 10.34 -3.37
C GLU A 49 -10.29 9.59 -3.88
N ARG A 50 -9.77 9.93 -5.07
CA ARG A 50 -8.55 9.33 -5.64
C ARG A 50 -7.28 9.97 -5.09
N VAL A 51 -7.30 11.26 -4.75
CA VAL A 51 -6.10 11.99 -4.29
C VAL A 51 -5.56 11.40 -3.00
N VAL A 52 -6.42 11.14 -2.02
CA VAL A 52 -6.02 10.59 -0.71
C VAL A 52 -5.24 9.28 -0.84
N PRO A 53 -5.76 8.24 -1.51
CA PRO A 53 -5.03 6.99 -1.61
C PRO A 53 -3.76 7.08 -2.45
N VAL A 54 -3.76 7.90 -3.51
CA VAL A 54 -2.55 8.13 -4.30
C VAL A 54 -1.46 8.79 -3.44
N ALA A 55 -1.82 9.80 -2.66
CA ALA A 55 -0.89 10.46 -1.74
C ALA A 55 -0.33 9.48 -0.69
N LEU A 56 -1.17 8.58 -0.17
CA LEU A 56 -0.74 7.54 0.77
C LEU A 56 0.23 6.54 0.13
N ILE A 57 -0.04 6.07 -1.09
CA ILE A 57 0.87 5.19 -1.84
C ILE A 57 2.23 5.89 -2.06
N VAL A 58 2.20 7.15 -2.52
CA VAL A 58 3.42 7.95 -2.74
C VAL A 58 4.20 8.14 -1.43
N SER A 59 3.52 8.44 -0.33
CA SER A 59 4.13 8.58 0.99
C SER A 59 4.81 7.28 1.46
N LEU A 60 4.13 6.14 1.33
CA LEU A 60 4.69 4.82 1.68
C LEU A 60 5.94 4.48 0.85
N ILE A 61 5.90 4.75 -0.45
CA ILE A 61 7.06 4.56 -1.34
C ILE A 61 8.21 5.49 -0.93
N THR A 62 7.89 6.75 -0.59
CA THR A 62 8.89 7.74 -0.16
C THR A 62 9.57 7.29 1.13
N ILE A 63 8.80 6.81 2.11
CA ILE A 63 9.32 6.23 3.35
C ILE A 63 10.22 5.04 3.04
N ALA A 64 9.79 4.13 2.15
CA ALA A 64 10.58 2.99 1.75
C ALA A 64 11.90 3.36 1.04
N LEU A 65 11.93 4.47 0.32
CA LEU A 65 13.14 4.99 -0.34
C LEU A 65 14.05 5.76 0.62
N ALA A 66 13.47 6.51 1.56
CA ALA A 66 14.19 7.32 2.53
C ALA A 66 14.83 6.47 3.63
N LEU A 67 14.28 5.29 3.93
CA LEU A 67 14.85 4.43 4.96
C LEU A 67 16.22 3.85 4.55
N PRO A 68 17.25 3.95 5.41
CA PRO A 68 18.58 3.39 5.15
C PRO A 68 18.54 1.86 5.04
N ARG A 69 19.36 1.31 4.14
CA ARG A 69 19.36 -0.10 3.71
C ARG A 69 20.02 -1.08 4.70
N ARG A 70 20.07 -0.75 5.99
CA ARG A 70 20.77 -1.57 6.99
C ARG A 70 19.96 -2.79 7.37
#